data_AF-A0A9P5PT39-F1
#
_entry.id   AF-A0A9P5PT39-F1
#
_cell.length_a   1.000
_cell.length_b   1.000
_cell.length_c   1.000
_cell.angle_alpha   90.00
_cell.angle_beta   90.00
_cell.angle_gamma   90.00
#
_symmetry.space_group_name_H-M   'P 1'
#
loop_
_entity.id
_entity.type
_entity.pdbx_description
1 polymer ?
#
loop_
_entity_poly.entity_id
_entity_poly.type
_entity_poly.pdbx_seq_one_letter_code
_entity_poly.pdbx_strand_id
1 'polypeptide(L)'
;MAPPTASQLLLFLLFFSQLPATSPTALSPSSLVDTPATEDSCQVADTTSSSGAAAYSPVEVFNIDGQEIRVCRPAGSRPQGQIQLPGRMEDGTFYISYYNIEFSLGVVGKMADFKEKLTGFSENVIRWRTLIPGARRAHRGVREGRIVKNSSPKKEKASAPVKKAKKLKLSMIRRNELMGTVLDASGVPQRFAAEHSKDMRTLEEKNNLLRWAKKFYESHPYVPPSEVRRRLKMEAEAAEAKKTDSAAISEYLRFTKEGITGLTSMVGALLQRVDSNAAAFSLPSTPDGSAESLIILGSSMEINSSLPAPGLPPMHLASSPKPTTHCTTAQPMDLNPVPPTSSDVANPTAGDECNCDGKNDDGNSKTYTIFLAQRRPLSFNYSDIPDLTQQLSFANDIPRLDRIWDDEGANWNAEECRKISSINGIAVALRYWREIYSNKKDKRWKGIKASWTEWKYVAERYRSSTPDAFWAEFQTDKWQRLTWKGICSRLRELRAIHEEELVGKARAEYGDHFVEKFSNRGKVMVDKSAIARRYLLLKNIPMDVD
;
A
#
# COMPACT_ATOMS: atom_id res chain seq x y z
N MET A 1 18.64 -60.60 1.57
CA MET A 1 19.13 -59.25 1.94
C MET A 1 18.10 -58.62 2.86
N ALA A 2 18.53 -58.08 4.00
CA ALA A 2 17.62 -57.37 4.91
C ALA A 2 17.23 -56.01 4.27
N PRO A 3 15.96 -55.56 4.42
CA PRO A 3 15.54 -54.25 3.90
C PRO A 3 16.33 -53.13 4.59
N PRO A 4 16.66 -52.04 3.86
CA PRO A 4 17.42 -50.93 4.43
C PRO A 4 16.67 -50.31 5.62
N THR A 5 17.41 -49.94 6.65
CA THR A 5 16.82 -49.34 7.85
C THR A 5 16.32 -47.92 7.55
N ALA A 6 15.32 -47.45 8.29
CA ALA A 6 14.76 -46.10 8.12
C ALA A 6 15.82 -44.99 8.22
N SER A 7 16.92 -45.23 8.96
CA SER A 7 18.07 -44.32 9.05
C SER A 7 18.88 -44.25 7.75
N GLN A 8 19.01 -45.35 7.01
CA GLN A 8 19.69 -45.39 5.71
C GLN A 8 18.90 -44.64 4.64
N LEU A 9 17.57 -44.79 4.61
CA LEU A 9 16.70 -44.01 3.73
C LEU A 9 16.74 -42.49 4.04
N LEU A 10 16.93 -42.11 5.30
CA LEU A 10 17.02 -40.72 5.72
C LEU A 10 18.35 -40.06 5.31
N LEU A 11 19.48 -40.76 5.47
CA LEU A 11 20.80 -40.32 4.99
C LEU A 11 20.82 -40.18 3.45
N PHE A 12 20.17 -41.12 2.76
CA PHE A 12 20.03 -41.11 1.30
C PHE A 12 19.29 -39.86 0.78
N LEU A 13 18.16 -39.49 1.41
CA LEU A 13 17.38 -38.30 1.03
C LEU A 13 18.13 -36.98 1.31
N LEU A 14 18.98 -36.93 2.34
CA LEU A 14 19.75 -35.75 2.70
C LEU A 14 20.92 -35.48 1.74
N PHE A 15 21.54 -36.52 1.20
CA PHE A 15 22.71 -36.42 0.32
C PHE A 15 22.33 -35.90 -1.08
N PHE A 16 21.22 -36.38 -1.66
CA PHE A 16 20.80 -36.01 -3.03
C PHE A 16 20.18 -34.61 -3.18
N SER A 17 19.86 -33.93 -2.08
CA SER A 17 19.36 -32.54 -2.12
C SER A 17 20.46 -31.48 -2.28
N GLN A 18 21.75 -31.86 -2.24
CA GLN A 18 22.87 -30.90 -2.15
C GLN A 18 23.84 -30.87 -3.35
N LEU A 19 23.68 -31.73 -4.35
CA LEU A 19 24.61 -31.75 -5.50
C LEU A 19 24.21 -30.72 -6.57
N PRO A 20 25.10 -29.77 -6.94
CA PRO A 20 24.87 -28.87 -8.07
C PRO A 20 24.99 -29.65 -9.40
N ALA A 21 24.17 -29.27 -10.38
CA ALA A 21 24.29 -29.78 -11.74
C ALA A 21 25.61 -29.27 -12.34
N THR A 22 26.58 -30.16 -12.51
CA THR A 22 27.82 -29.86 -13.26
C THR A 22 27.55 -30.03 -14.75
N SER A 23 27.52 -28.91 -15.48
CA SER A 23 27.53 -28.91 -16.94
C SER A 23 28.90 -29.37 -17.45
N PRO A 24 28.99 -30.21 -18.49
CA PRO A 24 30.27 -30.55 -19.09
C PRO A 24 30.81 -29.36 -19.90
N THR A 25 31.97 -28.85 -19.49
CA THR A 25 32.76 -27.86 -20.22
C THR A 25 33.43 -28.57 -21.41
N ALA A 26 32.95 -28.28 -22.63
CA ALA A 26 33.62 -28.70 -23.86
C ALA A 26 34.80 -27.76 -24.16
N LEU A 27 36.01 -28.33 -24.24
CA LEU A 27 37.21 -27.68 -24.77
C LEU A 27 37.16 -27.67 -26.30
N SER A 28 37.34 -26.51 -26.92
CA SER A 28 37.67 -26.37 -28.34
C SER A 28 39.18 -26.07 -28.49
N PRO A 29 39.87 -26.67 -29.47
CA PRO A 29 41.12 -26.12 -29.98
C PRO A 29 40.95 -25.48 -31.36
N SER A 30 41.61 -24.34 -31.54
CA SER A 30 41.84 -23.67 -32.82
C SER A 30 42.92 -24.37 -33.63
N SER A 31 42.72 -24.50 -34.95
CA SER A 31 43.75 -24.18 -35.95
C SER A 31 43.13 -24.07 -37.35
N LEU A 32 43.72 -23.16 -38.13
CA LEU A 32 43.29 -22.65 -39.42
C LEU A 32 44.49 -22.83 -40.36
N VAL A 33 44.34 -23.62 -41.43
CA VAL A 33 45.21 -23.65 -42.64
C VAL A 33 44.39 -24.16 -43.83
N ASP A 34 44.65 -23.55 -44.99
CA ASP A 34 43.99 -23.58 -46.30
C ASP A 34 43.98 -24.91 -47.11
N THR A 35 42.93 -25.01 -47.95
CA THR A 35 42.62 -25.68 -49.26
C THR A 35 43.70 -26.45 -50.08
N PRO A 36 43.39 -27.18 -51.22
CA PRO A 36 42.09 -27.46 -51.90
C PRO A 36 41.85 -28.89 -52.49
N ALA A 37 40.60 -29.11 -52.95
CA ALA A 37 40.08 -29.89 -54.10
C ALA A 37 40.46 -31.38 -54.33
N THR A 38 39.45 -32.24 -54.55
CA THR A 38 39.04 -32.85 -55.86
C THR A 38 38.23 -34.17 -55.65
N GLU A 39 37.07 -34.23 -56.32
CA GLU A 39 36.28 -35.35 -56.91
C GLU A 39 35.86 -36.66 -56.18
N ASP A 40 34.57 -36.95 -56.41
CA ASP A 40 33.91 -38.22 -56.79
C ASP A 40 33.88 -39.48 -55.91
N SER A 41 32.64 -39.93 -55.67
CA SER A 41 32.13 -41.28 -55.99
C SER A 41 31.61 -42.16 -54.83
N CYS A 42 30.31 -42.45 -54.94
CA CYS A 42 29.63 -43.75 -54.75
C CYS A 42 29.31 -44.37 -53.36
N GLN A 43 28.06 -44.86 -53.31
CA GLN A 43 27.47 -45.97 -52.52
C GLN A 43 27.02 -45.67 -51.08
N VAL A 44 25.70 -45.62 -50.80
CA VAL A 44 24.76 -46.74 -50.57
C VAL A 44 25.21 -47.64 -49.42
N ALA A 45 24.58 -47.47 -48.25
CA ALA A 45 24.47 -48.51 -47.23
C ALA A 45 23.14 -48.40 -46.48
N ASP A 46 22.51 -49.55 -46.41
CA ASP A 46 21.23 -49.88 -45.81
C ASP A 46 21.23 -49.86 -44.27
N THR A 47 20.03 -49.60 -43.75
CA THR A 47 19.39 -50.22 -42.57
C THR A 47 20.18 -50.34 -41.27
N THR A 48 19.73 -49.63 -40.23
CA THR A 48 19.92 -50.12 -38.85
C THR A 48 18.68 -49.87 -37.99
N SER A 49 18.21 -50.97 -37.43
CA SER A 49 17.09 -51.16 -36.54
C SER A 49 16.96 -50.10 -35.45
N SER A 50 15.72 -49.64 -35.28
CA SER A 50 15.21 -48.93 -34.10
C SER A 50 15.40 -49.79 -32.85
N SER A 51 16.60 -49.74 -32.27
CA SER A 51 16.87 -50.10 -30.89
C SER A 51 16.12 -49.10 -30.01
N GLY A 52 15.11 -49.58 -29.26
CA GLY A 52 14.40 -48.76 -28.30
C GLY A 52 15.39 -48.11 -27.36
N ALA A 53 15.58 -46.79 -27.50
CA ALA A 53 16.49 -46.02 -26.67
C ALA A 53 16.20 -46.35 -25.20
N ALA A 54 17.22 -46.83 -24.49
CA ALA A 54 17.09 -47.21 -23.10
C ALA A 54 16.44 -46.05 -22.33
N ALA A 55 15.27 -46.29 -21.74
CA ALA A 55 14.49 -45.27 -21.04
C ALA A 55 15.19 -44.71 -19.78
N TYR A 56 16.36 -45.25 -19.44
CA TYR A 56 17.13 -44.91 -18.26
C TYR A 56 18.63 -44.74 -18.58
N SER A 57 19.29 -43.85 -17.86
CA SER A 57 20.74 -43.62 -17.89
C SER A 57 21.49 -44.84 -17.34
N PRO A 58 22.80 -44.98 -17.67
CA PRO A 58 23.66 -45.95 -17.01
C PRO A 58 23.54 -45.89 -15.48
N VAL A 59 23.62 -47.05 -14.83
CA VAL A 59 23.53 -47.18 -13.37
C VAL A 59 24.72 -46.47 -12.72
N GLU A 60 24.43 -45.49 -11.88
CA GLU A 60 25.43 -44.82 -11.06
C GLU A 60 25.61 -45.53 -9.73
N VAL A 61 26.86 -45.73 -9.33
CA VAL A 61 27.21 -46.45 -8.11
C VAL A 61 27.79 -45.47 -7.09
N PHE A 62 27.15 -45.37 -5.94
CA PHE A 62 27.56 -44.52 -4.82
C PHE A 62 28.00 -45.39 -3.65
N ASN A 63 29.15 -45.09 -3.05
CA ASN A 63 29.58 -45.75 -1.82
C ASN A 63 29.32 -44.81 -0.63
N ILE A 64 28.43 -45.22 0.28
CA ILE A 64 28.11 -44.47 1.50
C ILE A 64 28.35 -45.39 2.68
N ASP A 65 29.28 -45.01 3.55
CA ASP A 65 29.65 -45.76 4.77
C ASP A 65 30.05 -47.24 4.50
N GLY A 66 30.69 -47.50 3.36
CA GLY A 66 31.10 -48.84 2.96
C GLY A 66 30.01 -49.68 2.30
N GLN A 67 28.81 -49.12 2.11
CA GLN A 67 27.72 -49.77 1.40
C GLN A 67 27.59 -49.21 -0.02
N GLU A 68 27.58 -50.11 -1.01
CA GLU A 68 27.36 -49.78 -2.42
C GLU A 68 25.86 -49.57 -2.68
N ILE A 69 25.49 -48.39 -3.19
CA ILE A 69 24.13 -48.04 -3.57
C ILE A 69 24.10 -47.74 -5.06
N ARG A 70 23.26 -48.48 -5.79
CA ARG A 70 23.09 -48.35 -7.24
C ARG A 70 21.87 -47.47 -7.53
N VAL A 71 22.00 -46.50 -8.42
CA VAL A 71 20.95 -45.52 -8.76
C VAL A 71 20.85 -45.39 -10.27
N CYS A 72 19.64 -45.53 -10.80
CA CYS A 72 19.36 -45.41 -12.23
C CYS A 72 18.38 -44.24 -12.45
N ARG A 73 18.74 -43.27 -13.29
CA ARG A 73 17.88 -42.10 -13.57
C ARG A 73 17.18 -42.26 -14.92
N PRO A 74 15.99 -41.67 -15.14
CA PRO A 74 15.36 -41.68 -16.45
C PRO A 74 16.27 -40.98 -17.47
N ALA A 75 16.28 -41.47 -18.71
CA ALA A 75 17.01 -40.84 -19.80
C ALA A 75 16.33 -39.50 -20.15
N GLY A 76 16.99 -38.39 -19.82
CA GLY A 76 16.47 -37.04 -20.09
C GLY A 76 17.01 -35.99 -19.11
N SER A 77 16.99 -34.72 -19.52
CA SER A 77 17.30 -33.62 -18.62
C SER A 77 16.20 -33.51 -17.55
N ARG A 78 16.59 -33.23 -16.29
CA ARG A 78 15.65 -33.02 -15.19
C ARG A 78 14.66 -31.89 -15.56
N PRO A 79 13.34 -32.13 -15.59
CA PRO A 79 12.38 -31.07 -15.82
C PRO A 79 12.44 -30.01 -14.71
N GLN A 80 12.41 -28.74 -15.09
CA GLN A 80 12.46 -27.62 -14.15
C GLN A 80 11.22 -27.64 -13.24
N GLY A 81 11.41 -27.57 -11.92
CA GLY A 81 10.32 -27.61 -10.93
C GLY A 81 9.94 -29.00 -10.39
N GLN A 82 10.62 -30.07 -10.82
CA GLN A 82 10.38 -31.42 -10.30
C GLN A 82 11.44 -31.85 -9.27
N ILE A 83 11.03 -32.63 -8.27
CA ILE A 83 11.95 -33.29 -7.32
C ILE A 83 12.26 -34.72 -7.75
N GLN A 84 13.50 -35.13 -7.52
CA GLN A 84 13.96 -36.51 -7.69
C GLN A 84 13.63 -37.28 -6.42
N LEU A 85 12.79 -38.30 -6.52
CA LEU A 85 12.55 -39.22 -5.43
C LEU A 85 12.86 -40.66 -5.89
N PRO A 86 13.36 -41.52 -4.98
CA PRO A 86 13.47 -42.94 -5.29
C PRO A 86 12.08 -43.49 -5.59
N GLY A 87 11.90 -44.02 -6.79
CA GLY A 87 10.68 -44.68 -7.22
C GLY A 87 10.70 -46.14 -6.78
N ARG A 88 10.98 -47.05 -7.71
CA ARG A 88 11.06 -48.50 -7.44
C ARG A 88 12.50 -48.95 -7.21
N MET A 89 12.68 -50.06 -6.50
CA MET A 89 13.98 -50.71 -6.30
C MET A 89 13.95 -52.09 -6.96
N GLU A 90 14.82 -52.33 -7.95
CA GLU A 90 14.96 -53.62 -8.64
C GLU A 90 16.43 -54.03 -8.57
N ASP A 91 16.72 -55.27 -8.14
CA ASP A 91 18.07 -55.83 -8.04
C ASP A 91 19.07 -54.98 -7.25
N GLY A 92 18.60 -54.32 -6.18
CA GLY A 92 19.42 -53.42 -5.35
C GLY A 92 19.72 -52.06 -6.01
N THR A 93 19.10 -51.76 -7.15
CA THR A 93 19.19 -50.49 -7.87
C THR A 93 17.94 -49.64 -7.64
N PHE A 94 18.13 -48.40 -7.21
CA PHE A 94 17.05 -47.42 -7.05
C PHE A 94 16.77 -46.69 -8.36
N TYR A 95 15.55 -46.82 -8.87
CA TYR A 95 15.10 -46.10 -10.06
C TYR A 95 14.49 -44.77 -9.64
N ILE A 96 15.14 -43.66 -10.01
CA ILE A 96 14.66 -42.31 -9.70
C ILE A 96 13.43 -41.99 -10.56
N SER A 97 12.41 -41.39 -9.94
CA SER A 97 11.26 -40.82 -10.64
C SER A 97 11.15 -39.33 -10.33
N TYR A 98 10.74 -38.55 -11.32
CA TYR A 98 10.53 -37.12 -11.15
C TYR A 98 9.07 -36.84 -10.79
N TYR A 99 8.84 -36.08 -9.72
CA TYR A 99 7.51 -35.68 -9.27
C TYR A 99 7.36 -34.17 -9.36
N ASN A 100 6.25 -33.70 -9.95
CA ASN A 100 5.83 -32.30 -9.85
C ASN A 100 5.48 -32.01 -8.38
N ILE A 101 6.11 -31.00 -7.79
CA ILE A 101 5.68 -30.48 -6.48
C ILE A 101 4.47 -29.57 -6.71
N GLU A 102 3.37 -30.16 -7.16
CA GLU A 102 2.08 -29.49 -7.05
C GLU A 102 1.60 -29.76 -5.63
N PHE A 103 1.74 -28.78 -4.74
CA PHE A 103 1.11 -28.86 -3.43
C PHE A 103 -0.39 -28.93 -3.70
N SER A 104 -0.97 -30.15 -3.73
CA SER A 104 -2.39 -30.40 -4.04
C SER A 104 -3.36 -29.84 -2.98
N LEU A 105 -2.98 -28.76 -2.30
CA LEU A 105 -3.83 -27.88 -1.55
C LEU A 105 -4.66 -27.08 -2.58
N GLY A 106 -5.61 -27.74 -3.24
CA GLY A 106 -6.49 -27.10 -4.20
C GLY A 106 -7.07 -25.82 -3.60
N VAL A 107 -6.85 -24.69 -4.27
CA VAL A 107 -7.23 -23.34 -3.80
C VAL A 107 -8.73 -23.07 -3.93
N VAL A 108 -9.47 -24.03 -4.51
CA VAL A 108 -10.91 -23.96 -4.78
C VAL A 108 -11.65 -24.79 -3.73
N GLY A 109 -12.62 -24.16 -3.05
CA GLY A 109 -13.44 -24.78 -2.00
C GLY A 109 -13.90 -23.78 -0.93
N LYS A 110 -14.76 -24.21 -0.01
CA LYS A 110 -15.13 -23.37 1.14
C LYS A 110 -13.94 -23.32 2.11
N MET A 111 -13.83 -22.22 2.88
CA MET A 111 -12.73 -22.01 3.84
C MET A 111 -12.60 -23.15 4.87
N ALA A 112 -13.69 -23.86 5.18
CA ALA A 112 -13.67 -25.03 6.05
C ALA A 112 -12.84 -26.17 5.44
N ASP A 113 -13.11 -26.52 4.18
CA ASP A 113 -12.39 -27.56 3.44
C ASP A 113 -10.90 -27.22 3.30
N PHE A 114 -10.58 -25.93 3.10
CA PHE A 114 -9.19 -25.48 3.04
C PHE A 114 -8.48 -25.62 4.39
N LYS A 115 -9.16 -25.30 5.50
CA LYS A 115 -8.62 -25.51 6.85
C LYS A 115 -8.41 -26.99 7.14
N GLU A 116 -9.35 -27.86 6.78
CA GLU A 116 -9.23 -29.30 6.95
C GLU A 116 -8.06 -29.87 6.13
N LYS A 117 -7.93 -29.45 4.86
CA LYS A 117 -6.78 -29.81 4.01
C LYS A 117 -5.45 -29.32 4.57
N LEU A 118 -5.40 -28.11 5.14
CA LEU A 118 -4.22 -27.56 5.81
C LEU A 118 -3.87 -28.35 7.08
N THR A 119 -4.87 -28.70 7.88
CA THR A 119 -4.70 -29.51 9.09
C THR A 119 -4.16 -30.89 8.73
N GLY A 120 -4.82 -31.60 7.81
CA GLY A 120 -4.35 -32.92 7.34
C GLY A 120 -2.98 -32.86 6.65
N PHE A 121 -2.68 -31.78 5.94
CA PHE A 121 -1.34 -31.54 5.41
C PHE A 121 -0.33 -31.37 6.55
N SER A 122 -0.64 -30.56 7.57
CA SER A 122 0.25 -30.27 8.71
C SER A 122 0.50 -31.45 9.64
N GLU A 123 -0.46 -32.37 9.76
CA GLU A 123 -0.36 -33.57 10.60
C GLU A 123 0.55 -34.64 9.97
N ASN A 124 0.71 -34.65 8.64
CA ASN A 124 1.53 -35.64 7.94
C ASN A 124 3.02 -35.25 7.94
N VAL A 125 3.66 -35.35 9.10
CA VAL A 125 5.07 -34.98 9.35
C VAL A 125 6.05 -35.69 8.40
N ILE A 126 5.74 -36.92 7.98
CA ILE A 126 6.57 -37.69 7.04
C ILE A 126 6.59 -36.99 5.67
N ARG A 127 5.42 -36.56 5.19
CA ARG A 127 5.28 -35.83 3.93
C ARG A 127 6.00 -34.48 3.94
N TRP A 128 6.08 -33.81 5.09
CA TRP A 128 6.84 -32.55 5.23
C TRP A 128 8.35 -32.76 5.11
N ARG A 129 8.87 -33.84 5.68
CA ARG A 129 10.31 -34.16 5.63
C ARG A 129 10.76 -34.50 4.21
N THR A 130 9.88 -35.07 3.40
CA THR A 130 10.17 -35.43 2.00
C THR A 130 9.90 -34.29 1.01
N LEU A 131 8.84 -33.49 1.22
CA LEU A 131 8.47 -32.40 0.28
C LEU A 131 9.34 -31.15 0.40
N ILE A 132 9.94 -30.87 1.56
CA ILE A 132 10.79 -29.68 1.73
C ILE A 132 12.15 -30.07 2.32
N PRO A 133 13.02 -30.70 1.52
CA PRO A 133 14.39 -30.98 1.94
C PRO A 133 15.08 -29.66 2.31
N GLY A 134 15.45 -29.50 3.58
CA GLY A 134 16.12 -28.29 4.08
C GLY A 134 15.23 -27.17 4.65
N ALA A 135 13.89 -27.33 4.74
CA ALA A 135 13.03 -26.35 5.44
C ALA A 135 13.33 -26.21 6.94
N ARG A 136 14.04 -27.19 7.52
CA ARG A 136 14.63 -27.08 8.86
C ARG A 136 16.11 -26.68 8.83
N ARG A 137 16.55 -25.80 7.92
CA ARG A 137 17.62 -24.89 8.33
C ARG A 137 16.99 -23.91 9.31
N ALA A 138 17.13 -24.21 10.61
CA ALA A 138 17.04 -23.17 11.61
C ALA A 138 17.93 -22.03 11.12
N HIS A 139 17.34 -20.88 10.78
CA HIS A 139 18.01 -19.78 10.09
C HIS A 139 19.15 -19.14 10.91
N ARG A 140 19.52 -19.73 12.06
CA ARG A 140 20.69 -19.45 12.86
C ARG A 140 21.20 -20.73 13.54
N GLY A 141 21.93 -21.55 12.77
CA GLY A 141 22.88 -22.49 13.36
C GLY A 141 24.05 -21.74 13.99
N VAL A 142 24.58 -22.31 15.07
CA VAL A 142 25.75 -21.81 15.82
C VAL A 142 26.92 -21.62 14.86
N ARG A 143 27.40 -20.38 14.68
CA ARG A 143 28.73 -20.13 14.12
C ARG A 143 29.73 -20.29 15.25
N GLU A 144 30.22 -21.51 15.47
CA GLU A 144 31.52 -21.69 16.12
C GLU A 144 32.56 -21.21 15.12
N GLY A 145 33.00 -19.96 15.29
CA GLY A 145 33.78 -19.28 14.27
C GLY A 145 34.06 -17.84 14.65
N ARG A 146 34.81 -17.71 15.73
CA ARG A 146 35.48 -16.50 16.23
C ARG A 146 36.06 -15.66 15.09
N ILE A 147 35.41 -14.56 14.74
CA ILE A 147 36.06 -13.40 14.11
C ILE A 147 35.57 -12.16 14.84
N VAL A 148 36.32 -11.79 15.88
CA VAL A 148 36.21 -10.50 16.56
C VAL A 148 36.72 -9.46 15.56
N LYS A 149 35.81 -8.71 14.93
CA LYS A 149 36.19 -7.44 14.32
C LYS A 149 36.18 -6.38 15.42
N ASN A 150 37.38 -6.06 15.88
CA ASN A 150 37.68 -4.92 16.75
C ASN A 150 37.11 -3.64 16.13
N SER A 151 35.99 -3.14 16.66
CA SER A 151 35.62 -1.73 16.48
C SER A 151 36.42 -0.93 17.51
N SER A 152 37.32 -0.09 17.04
CA SER A 152 38.14 0.78 17.87
C SER A 152 37.29 1.75 18.73
N PRO A 153 37.75 2.10 19.94
CA PRO A 153 37.05 3.02 20.83
C PRO A 153 37.12 4.44 20.25
N LYS A 154 35.95 5.03 20.03
CA LYS A 154 35.81 6.40 19.52
C LYS A 154 36.15 7.38 20.65
N LYS A 155 37.34 7.97 20.57
CA LYS A 155 37.84 9.07 21.42
C LYS A 155 36.78 10.17 21.55
N GLU A 156 36.46 10.49 22.79
CA GLU A 156 35.68 11.67 23.18
C GLU A 156 36.36 12.94 22.65
N LYS A 157 35.61 13.74 21.89
CA LYS A 157 35.91 15.15 21.69
C LYS A 157 34.78 15.93 22.35
N ALA A 158 35.16 16.68 23.38
CA ALA A 158 34.34 17.63 24.08
C ALA A 158 33.79 18.73 23.14
N SER A 159 32.65 19.29 23.55
CA SER A 159 31.98 20.50 23.02
C SER A 159 31.32 20.39 21.64
N ALA A 160 30.05 19.95 21.63
CA ALA A 160 29.06 20.31 20.61
C ALA A 160 27.64 20.30 21.22
N PRO A 161 26.75 21.22 20.81
CA PRO A 161 25.52 21.51 21.54
C PRO A 161 24.51 20.36 21.49
N VAL A 162 23.83 20.17 22.63
CA VAL A 162 22.85 19.12 22.95
C VAL A 162 21.83 18.95 21.82
N LYS A 163 21.95 17.85 21.07
CA LYS A 163 20.93 17.42 20.10
C LYS A 163 19.66 17.08 20.89
N LYS A 164 18.59 17.86 20.67
CA LYS A 164 17.26 17.64 21.26
C LYS A 164 16.91 16.15 21.22
N ALA A 165 16.70 15.56 22.40
CA ALA A 165 16.37 14.15 22.56
C ALA A 165 15.17 13.80 21.67
N LYS A 166 15.34 12.81 20.80
CA LYS A 166 14.25 12.31 19.95
C LYS A 166 13.15 11.81 20.88
N LYS A 167 12.00 12.50 20.92
CA LYS A 167 10.82 12.11 21.70
C LYS A 167 10.55 10.62 21.46
N LEU A 168 10.64 9.81 22.52
CA LEU A 168 10.29 8.40 22.47
C LEU A 168 8.85 8.28 21.96
N LYS A 169 8.58 7.27 21.12
CA LYS A 169 7.21 6.97 20.70
C LYS A 169 6.38 6.67 21.94
N LEU A 170 5.18 7.25 22.04
CA LEU A 170 4.26 7.07 23.17
C LEU A 170 4.00 5.59 23.50
N SER A 171 4.00 4.72 22.49
CA SER A 171 3.86 3.27 22.65
C SER A 171 5.04 2.61 23.38
N MET A 172 6.27 3.12 23.22
CA MET A 172 7.43 2.64 23.97
C MET A 172 7.39 3.10 25.42
N ILE A 173 6.96 4.35 25.65
CA ILE A 173 6.79 4.89 27.02
C ILE A 173 5.76 4.04 27.77
N ARG A 174 4.58 3.83 27.17
CA ARG A 174 3.51 3.04 27.76
C ARG A 174 3.91 1.57 28.00
N ARG A 175 4.72 0.98 27.10
CA ARG A 175 5.28 -0.37 27.30
C ARG A 175 6.25 -0.42 28.47
N ASN A 176 7.11 0.59 28.63
CA ASN A 176 8.08 0.64 29.72
C ASN A 176 7.38 0.87 31.07
N GLU A 177 6.34 1.70 31.11
CA GLU A 177 5.48 1.88 32.28
C GLU A 177 4.77 0.56 32.64
N LEU A 178 4.20 -0.14 31.66
CA LEU A 178 3.49 -1.41 31.89
C LEU A 178 4.41 -2.52 32.39
N MET A 179 5.68 -2.51 31.98
CA MET A 179 6.67 -3.52 32.37
C MET A 179 7.42 -3.17 33.67
N GLY A 180 7.07 -2.05 34.33
CA GLY A 180 7.68 -1.63 35.61
C GLY A 180 9.16 -1.24 35.51
N THR A 181 9.67 -0.99 34.29
CA THR A 181 11.06 -0.56 34.12
C THR A 181 11.15 0.94 34.40
N VAL A 182 11.65 1.28 35.59
CA VAL A 182 11.98 2.66 35.96
C VAL A 182 13.03 3.19 34.98
N LEU A 183 12.73 4.30 34.31
CA LEU A 183 13.71 5.01 33.49
C LEU A 183 14.81 5.53 34.42
N ASP A 184 16.01 4.97 34.33
CA ASP A 184 17.18 5.55 35.00
C ASP A 184 17.36 7.02 34.58
N ALA A 185 17.93 7.82 35.48
CA ALA A 185 18.12 9.28 35.33
C ALA A 185 18.88 9.71 34.05
N SER A 186 19.46 8.77 33.31
CA SER A 186 20.10 9.00 32.01
C SER A 186 19.12 9.14 30.84
N GLY A 187 17.83 8.82 31.02
CA GLY A 187 16.81 8.95 29.96
C GLY A 187 17.02 8.02 28.76
N VAL A 188 17.94 7.06 28.85
CA VAL A 188 18.20 6.08 27.80
C VAL A 188 17.38 4.83 28.10
N PRO A 189 16.37 4.49 27.27
CA PRO A 189 15.62 3.25 27.48
C PRO A 189 16.56 2.06 27.35
N GLN A 190 16.61 1.22 28.39
CA GLN A 190 17.33 -0.05 28.41
C GLN A 190 16.78 -0.92 27.27
N ARG A 191 17.51 -0.96 26.15
CA ARG A 191 17.16 -1.83 25.03
C ARG A 191 17.53 -3.24 25.43
N PHE A 192 16.53 -4.08 25.72
CA PHE A 192 16.75 -5.52 25.80
C PHE A 192 17.40 -5.97 24.49
N ALA A 193 18.63 -6.47 24.55
CA ALA A 193 19.25 -7.16 23.45
C ALA A 193 18.38 -8.37 23.14
N ALA A 194 17.61 -8.30 22.06
CA ALA A 194 16.73 -9.38 21.64
C ALA A 194 17.56 -10.50 21.00
N GLU A 195 18.30 -11.24 21.83
CA GLU A 195 18.85 -12.55 21.48
C GLU A 195 17.73 -13.59 21.58
N HIS A 196 16.81 -13.56 20.61
CA HIS A 196 15.87 -14.65 20.41
C HIS A 196 16.61 -15.85 19.78
N SER A 197 17.01 -16.83 20.59
CA SER A 197 17.08 -18.22 20.13
C SER A 197 17.20 -19.28 21.23
N LYS A 198 17.63 -18.96 22.45
CA LYS A 198 17.58 -19.92 23.56
C LYS A 198 17.26 -19.16 24.83
N ASP A 199 16.12 -19.47 25.43
CA ASP A 199 15.79 -18.95 26.75
C ASP A 199 16.74 -19.58 27.77
N MET A 200 17.88 -18.89 27.99
CA MET A 200 18.93 -19.28 28.92
C MET A 200 18.52 -19.14 30.39
N ARG A 201 17.29 -18.68 30.66
CA ARG A 201 16.80 -18.57 32.03
C ARG A 201 16.77 -19.93 32.72
N THR A 202 17.14 -19.93 34.00
CA THR A 202 17.09 -21.11 34.85
C THR A 202 15.63 -21.59 34.97
N LEU A 203 15.44 -22.85 35.38
CA LEU A 203 14.09 -23.38 35.58
C LEU A 203 13.30 -22.55 36.61
N GLU A 204 13.98 -22.04 37.63
CA GLU A 204 13.41 -21.18 38.66
C GLU A 204 12.96 -19.81 38.10
N GLU A 205 13.78 -19.18 37.26
CA GLU A 205 13.42 -17.93 36.57
C GLU A 205 12.23 -18.13 35.63
N LYS A 206 12.16 -19.27 34.94
CA LYS A 206 11.00 -19.64 34.11
C LYS A 206 9.74 -19.81 34.96
N ASN A 207 9.84 -20.48 36.10
CA ASN A 207 8.74 -20.65 37.04
C ASN A 207 8.28 -19.31 37.64
N ASN A 208 9.22 -18.42 37.95
CA ASN A 208 8.91 -17.07 38.42
C ASN A 208 8.21 -16.24 37.34
N LEU A 209 8.65 -16.35 36.07
CA LEU A 209 7.97 -15.70 34.94
C LEU A 209 6.55 -16.22 34.75
N LEU A 210 6.34 -17.53 34.87
CA LEU A 210 5.00 -18.13 34.78
C LEU A 210 4.10 -17.67 35.93
N ARG A 211 4.64 -17.60 37.16
CA ARG A 211 3.90 -17.08 38.32
C ARG A 211 3.52 -15.61 38.13
N TRP A 212 4.44 -14.79 37.62
CA TRP A 212 4.17 -13.40 37.26
C TRP A 212 3.10 -13.30 36.17
N ALA A 213 3.22 -14.08 35.09
CA ALA A 213 2.25 -14.07 34.00
C ALA A 213 0.85 -14.46 34.50
N LYS A 214 0.75 -15.47 35.38
CA LYS A 214 -0.52 -15.86 36.01
C LYS A 214 -1.11 -14.71 36.84
N LYS A 215 -0.32 -14.09 37.73
CA LYS A 215 -0.75 -12.93 38.53
C LYS A 215 -1.15 -11.74 37.66
N PHE A 216 -0.47 -11.54 36.52
CA PHE A 216 -0.79 -10.50 35.55
C PHE A 216 -2.14 -10.77 34.86
N TYR A 217 -2.38 -12.00 34.40
CA TYR A 217 -3.66 -12.39 33.81
C TYR A 217 -4.83 -12.29 34.80
N GLU A 218 -4.62 -12.65 36.07
CA GLU A 218 -5.63 -12.53 37.12
C GLU A 218 -5.95 -11.06 37.44
N SER A 219 -4.95 -10.18 37.45
CA SER A 219 -5.14 -8.74 37.70
C SER A 219 -5.60 -7.95 36.47
N HIS A 220 -5.38 -8.48 35.27
CA HIS A 220 -5.75 -7.86 34.00
C HIS A 220 -6.48 -8.88 33.13
N PRO A 221 -7.73 -9.25 33.48
CA PRO A 221 -8.54 -10.16 32.68
C PRO A 221 -8.60 -9.66 31.24
N TYR A 222 -8.43 -10.56 30.28
CA TYR A 222 -8.55 -10.21 28.87
C TYR A 222 -9.94 -9.63 28.59
N VAL A 223 -9.98 -8.38 28.15
CA VAL A 223 -11.21 -7.73 27.71
C VAL A 223 -11.29 -7.84 26.18
N PRO A 224 -12.29 -8.55 25.63
CA PRO A 224 -12.45 -8.67 24.19
C PRO A 224 -12.52 -7.30 23.50
N PRO A 225 -11.97 -7.13 22.28
CA PRO A 225 -12.00 -5.84 21.57
C PRO A 225 -13.40 -5.25 21.37
N SER A 226 -14.43 -6.10 21.28
CA SER A 226 -15.83 -5.69 21.23
C SER A 226 -16.27 -4.98 22.52
N GLU A 227 -15.89 -5.50 23.68
CA GLU A 227 -16.20 -4.91 24.98
C GLU A 227 -15.43 -3.61 25.20
N VAL A 228 -14.17 -3.53 24.77
CA VAL A 228 -13.40 -2.27 24.78
C VAL A 228 -14.10 -1.19 23.94
N ARG A 229 -14.57 -1.55 22.73
CA ARG A 229 -15.34 -0.62 21.89
C ARG A 229 -16.65 -0.19 22.54
N ARG A 230 -17.34 -1.11 23.21
CA ARG A 230 -18.58 -0.80 23.95
C ARG A 230 -18.32 0.19 25.08
N ARG A 231 -17.25 0.00 25.86
CA ARG A 231 -16.85 0.92 26.94
C ARG A 231 -16.49 2.31 26.40
N LEU A 232 -15.70 2.39 25.34
CA LEU A 232 -15.36 3.66 24.69
C LEU A 232 -16.60 4.37 24.13
N LYS A 233 -17.56 3.63 23.60
CA LYS A 233 -18.83 4.19 23.13
C LYS A 233 -19.66 4.76 24.30
N MET A 234 -19.81 4.01 25.39
CA MET A 234 -20.52 4.50 26.58
C MET A 234 -19.82 5.72 27.21
N GLU A 235 -18.50 5.74 27.23
CA GLU A 235 -17.73 6.90 27.73
C GLU A 235 -17.90 8.12 26.81
N ALA A 236 -17.91 7.93 25.49
CA ALA A 236 -18.20 9.00 24.54
C ALA A 236 -19.63 9.55 24.70
N GLU A 237 -20.62 8.68 24.85
CA GLU A 237 -22.02 9.05 25.10
C GLU A 237 -22.17 9.79 26.45
N ALA A 238 -21.51 9.31 27.51
CA ALA A 238 -21.48 10.01 28.80
C ALA A 238 -20.76 11.36 28.73
N ALA A 239 -19.71 11.48 27.92
CA ALA A 239 -19.03 12.75 27.68
C ALA A 239 -19.89 13.72 26.86
N GLU A 240 -20.69 13.23 25.91
CA GLU A 240 -21.67 14.06 25.20
C GLU A 240 -22.82 14.53 26.11
N ALA A 241 -23.34 13.66 26.97
CA ALA A 241 -24.36 14.04 27.96
C ALA A 241 -23.85 15.14 28.91
N LYS A 242 -22.57 15.08 29.33
CA LYS A 242 -21.97 16.15 30.13
C LYS A 242 -21.82 17.47 29.36
N LYS A 243 -21.63 17.42 28.03
CA LYS A 243 -21.55 18.64 27.20
C LYS A 243 -22.91 19.31 27.04
N THR A 244 -23.99 18.55 26.92
CA THR A 244 -25.35 19.10 26.82
C THR A 244 -25.75 19.83 28.11
N ASP A 245 -25.40 19.27 29.28
CA ASP A 245 -25.65 19.93 30.57
C ASP A 245 -24.84 21.22 30.71
N SER A 246 -23.57 21.20 30.30
CA SER A 246 -22.73 22.40 30.30
C SER A 246 -23.23 23.47 29.34
N ALA A 247 -23.77 23.09 28.18
CA ALA A 247 -24.35 24.03 27.21
C ALA A 247 -25.62 24.68 27.77
N ALA A 248 -26.50 23.89 28.41
CA ALA A 248 -27.70 24.40 29.06
C ALA A 248 -27.37 25.38 30.21
N ILE A 249 -26.37 25.06 31.03
CA ILE A 249 -25.88 25.98 32.08
C ILE A 249 -25.32 27.27 31.46
N SER A 250 -24.59 27.19 30.35
CA SER A 250 -24.03 28.38 29.68
C SER A 250 -25.10 29.27 29.05
N GLU A 251 -26.15 28.69 28.47
CA GLU A 251 -27.31 29.43 27.95
C GLU A 251 -28.08 30.12 29.08
N TYR A 252 -28.29 29.44 30.21
CA TYR A 252 -28.90 30.04 31.39
C TYR A 252 -28.07 31.21 31.96
N LEU A 253 -26.76 31.06 32.03
CA LEU A 253 -25.85 32.15 32.46
C LEU A 253 -25.84 33.33 31.48
N ARG A 254 -25.98 33.07 30.18
CA ARG A 254 -26.12 34.13 29.17
C ARG A 254 -27.43 34.89 29.33
N PHE A 255 -28.54 34.16 29.45
CA PHE A 255 -29.87 34.74 29.65
C PHE A 255 -29.95 35.60 30.91
N THR A 256 -29.43 35.11 32.04
CA THR A 256 -29.39 35.87 33.30
C THR A 256 -28.53 37.12 33.21
N LYS A 257 -27.39 37.06 32.50
CA LYS A 257 -26.55 38.24 32.25
C LYS A 257 -27.26 39.28 31.38
N GLU A 258 -27.97 38.85 30.35
CA GLU A 258 -28.82 39.71 29.51
C GLU A 258 -29.95 40.35 30.34
N GLY A 259 -30.58 39.59 31.26
CA GLY A 259 -31.56 40.11 32.21
C GLY A 259 -31.01 41.18 33.16
N ILE A 260 -29.84 40.93 33.76
CA ILE A 260 -29.17 41.89 34.67
C ILE A 260 -28.79 43.17 33.92
N THR A 261 -28.24 43.05 32.72
CA THR A 261 -27.89 44.22 31.91
C THR A 261 -29.13 45.04 31.51
N GLY A 262 -30.22 44.40 31.12
CA GLY A 262 -31.50 45.08 30.86
C GLY A 262 -32.03 45.84 32.09
N LEU A 263 -32.03 45.21 33.27
CA LEU A 263 -32.40 45.85 34.53
C LEU A 263 -31.50 47.04 34.88
N THR A 264 -30.19 46.90 34.66
CA THR A 264 -29.20 47.94 34.95
C THR A 264 -29.43 49.16 34.04
N SER A 265 -29.71 48.94 32.76
CA SER A 265 -30.09 50.01 31.81
C SER A 265 -31.39 50.71 32.21
N MET A 266 -32.40 49.96 32.69
CA MET A 266 -33.66 50.53 33.16
C MET A 266 -33.46 51.41 34.40
N VAL A 267 -32.67 50.96 35.38
CA VAL A 267 -32.33 51.75 36.57
C VAL A 267 -31.54 53.01 36.18
N GLY A 268 -30.59 52.90 35.25
CA GLY A 268 -29.85 54.05 34.72
C GLY A 268 -30.76 55.10 34.05
N ALA A 269 -31.75 54.65 33.28
CA ALA A 269 -32.74 55.53 32.65
C ALA A 269 -33.65 56.23 33.68
N LEU A 270 -34.03 55.55 34.77
CA LEU A 270 -34.80 56.15 35.86
C LEU A 270 -33.99 57.20 36.62
N LEU A 271 -32.71 56.92 36.91
CA LEU A 271 -31.80 57.89 37.55
C LEU A 271 -31.63 59.16 36.72
N GLN A 272 -31.41 59.03 35.40
CA GLN A 272 -31.32 60.19 34.50
C GLN A 272 -32.61 61.04 34.48
N ARG A 273 -33.77 60.41 34.71
CA ARG A 273 -35.06 61.10 34.77
C ARG A 273 -35.24 61.90 36.06
N VAL A 274 -34.66 61.43 37.17
CA VAL A 274 -34.67 62.15 38.46
C VAL A 274 -33.77 63.38 38.39
N ASP A 275 -32.58 63.26 37.80
CA ASP A 275 -31.65 64.39 37.64
C ASP A 275 -32.22 65.48 36.71
N SER A 276 -33.01 65.08 35.70
CA SER A 276 -33.66 66.02 34.78
C SER A 276 -34.82 66.80 35.42
N ASN A 277 -35.42 66.30 36.52
CA ASN A 277 -36.48 67.00 37.25
C ASN A 277 -35.97 67.84 38.42
N ALA A 278 -34.71 67.66 38.85
CA ALA A 278 -34.09 68.47 39.91
C ALA A 278 -33.71 69.89 39.45
N ALA A 279 -33.68 70.17 38.14
CA ALA A 279 -33.31 71.47 37.59
C ALA A 279 -34.40 72.55 37.66
N ALA A 280 -35.61 72.24 38.18
CA ALA A 280 -36.75 73.17 38.21
C ALA A 280 -37.10 73.75 39.60
N PHE A 281 -36.36 73.43 40.66
CA PHE A 281 -36.58 74.01 41.99
C PHE A 281 -35.31 74.70 42.51
N SER A 282 -35.10 75.92 42.05
CA SER A 282 -34.20 76.87 42.70
C SER A 282 -34.96 77.50 43.88
N LEU A 283 -34.61 77.13 45.12
CA LEU A 283 -34.95 77.92 46.31
C LEU A 283 -33.68 78.47 46.97
N PRO A 284 -33.77 79.64 47.63
CA PRO A 284 -32.63 80.44 48.00
C PRO A 284 -31.97 79.91 49.28
N SER A 285 -30.65 80.05 49.27
CA SER A 285 -29.68 79.82 50.32
C SER A 285 -30.00 80.56 51.63
N THR A 286 -30.00 79.82 52.75
CA THR A 286 -29.69 80.33 54.09
C THR A 286 -28.69 79.39 54.77
N PRO A 287 -27.72 79.91 55.53
CA PRO A 287 -26.75 79.10 56.24
C PRO A 287 -27.22 78.76 57.66
N ASP A 288 -26.56 77.73 58.20
CA ASP A 288 -26.24 77.52 59.61
C ASP A 288 -27.07 76.50 60.40
N GLY A 289 -26.35 75.68 61.18
CA GLY A 289 -26.86 75.00 62.38
C GLY A 289 -27.35 73.55 62.29
N SER A 290 -26.46 72.62 62.69
CA SER A 290 -26.68 71.65 63.78
C SER A 290 -27.83 70.61 63.73
N ALA A 291 -27.38 69.34 63.74
CA ALA A 291 -27.85 68.20 64.55
C ALA A 291 -29.17 67.44 64.24
N GLU A 292 -28.96 66.11 64.18
CA GLU A 292 -29.79 64.99 64.66
C GLU A 292 -31.13 64.57 64.00
N SER A 293 -31.16 63.26 63.74
CA SER A 293 -32.25 62.29 64.00
C SER A 293 -33.23 61.87 62.90
N LEU A 294 -33.21 60.54 62.65
CA LEU A 294 -34.28 59.55 62.44
C LEU A 294 -35.68 60.00 61.93
N ILE A 295 -36.22 59.23 60.97
CA ILE A 295 -37.44 58.37 61.05
C ILE A 295 -38.06 58.14 59.64
N ILE A 296 -38.19 56.85 59.29
CA ILE A 296 -39.32 56.08 58.68
C ILE A 296 -40.37 56.81 57.83
N LEU A 297 -40.62 56.26 56.61
CA LEU A 297 -41.92 55.96 55.94
C LEU A 297 -41.59 55.51 54.49
N GLY A 298 -42.15 54.48 53.85
CA GLY A 298 -43.47 53.85 53.97
C GLY A 298 -44.36 54.23 52.77
N SER A 299 -44.22 53.55 51.61
CA SER A 299 -45.21 53.45 50.52
C SER A 299 -44.63 52.60 49.38
N SER A 300 -45.13 51.41 49.06
CA SER A 300 -46.42 51.09 48.41
C SER A 300 -46.56 51.76 47.04
N MET A 301 -46.17 51.05 45.98
CA MET A 301 -46.76 51.24 44.66
C MET A 301 -46.94 49.88 43.96
N GLU A 302 -48.14 49.75 43.41
CA GLU A 302 -48.74 48.58 42.81
C GLU A 302 -48.09 48.22 41.48
N ILE A 303 -48.05 46.91 41.23
CA ILE A 303 -47.56 46.28 40.01
C ILE A 303 -48.68 46.36 38.97
N ASN A 304 -48.55 47.25 37.98
CA ASN A 304 -49.38 47.20 36.77
C ASN A 304 -48.60 46.57 35.63
N SER A 305 -49.01 45.35 35.31
CA SER A 305 -48.52 44.49 34.25
C SER A 305 -49.12 44.91 32.90
N SER A 306 -48.29 45.36 31.95
CA SER A 306 -48.66 45.35 30.54
C SER A 306 -47.43 45.18 29.66
N LEU A 307 -47.26 43.97 29.12
CA LEU A 307 -46.32 43.61 28.07
C LEU A 307 -46.71 44.25 26.72
N PRO A 308 -45.77 44.78 25.94
CA PRO A 308 -45.95 44.94 24.50
C PRO A 308 -45.36 43.73 23.75
N ALA A 309 -46.19 43.13 22.89
CA ALA A 309 -45.79 42.07 21.96
C ALA A 309 -44.88 42.64 20.84
N PRO A 310 -43.86 41.90 20.37
CA PRO A 310 -43.02 42.34 19.27
C PRO A 310 -43.70 42.07 17.91
N GLY A 311 -43.94 43.13 17.15
CA GLY A 311 -44.41 43.07 15.77
C GLY A 311 -43.30 42.66 14.79
N LEU A 312 -43.59 41.65 13.97
CA LEU A 312 -42.78 41.21 12.83
C LEU A 312 -42.95 42.17 11.64
N PRO A 313 -41.89 42.50 10.89
CA PRO A 313 -42.04 43.16 9.58
C PRO A 313 -42.24 42.14 8.44
N PRO A 314 -42.95 42.55 7.36
CA PRO A 314 -43.48 41.65 6.34
C PRO A 314 -42.48 41.37 5.20
N MET A 315 -42.56 40.15 4.67
CA MET A 315 -41.90 39.72 3.46
C MET A 315 -42.43 40.45 2.22
N HIS A 316 -41.54 41.05 1.43
CA HIS A 316 -41.82 41.42 0.05
C HIS A 316 -41.11 40.47 -0.92
N LEU A 317 -41.93 39.76 -1.69
CA LEU A 317 -41.60 39.05 -2.92
C LEU A 317 -41.11 40.05 -3.97
N ALA A 318 -39.93 39.79 -4.55
CA ALA A 318 -39.52 40.38 -5.82
C ALA A 318 -38.92 39.29 -6.70
N SER A 319 -39.76 38.79 -7.59
CA SER A 319 -39.41 38.04 -8.79
C SER A 319 -38.62 38.94 -9.75
N SER A 320 -37.49 38.47 -10.27
CA SER A 320 -36.79 39.12 -11.38
C SER A 320 -36.32 38.08 -12.42
N PRO A 321 -36.30 38.43 -13.71
CA PRO A 321 -36.53 37.50 -14.80
C PRO A 321 -35.25 36.89 -15.39
N LYS A 322 -35.42 35.69 -15.97
CA LYS A 322 -34.47 35.01 -16.85
C LYS A 322 -34.18 35.85 -18.11
N PRO A 323 -32.91 36.05 -18.49
CA PRO A 323 -32.58 36.37 -19.87
C PRO A 323 -32.47 35.08 -20.68
N THR A 324 -33.42 34.94 -21.60
CA THR A 324 -33.36 34.07 -22.78
C THR A 324 -32.41 34.71 -23.79
N THR A 325 -31.31 34.05 -24.12
CA THR A 325 -30.50 34.41 -25.29
C THR A 325 -30.51 33.24 -26.26
N HIS A 326 -31.27 33.44 -27.34
CA HIS A 326 -31.18 32.68 -28.57
C HIS A 326 -29.83 32.99 -29.23
N CYS A 327 -29.12 31.98 -29.71
CA CYS A 327 -28.08 32.16 -30.71
C CYS A 327 -28.11 31.00 -31.72
N THR A 328 -28.76 31.29 -32.84
CA THR A 328 -28.36 31.04 -34.22
C THR A 328 -27.76 29.67 -34.57
N THR A 329 -28.66 28.85 -35.11
CA THR A 329 -28.50 27.86 -36.17
C THR A 329 -27.46 28.24 -37.24
N ALA A 330 -26.45 27.39 -37.41
CA ALA A 330 -25.72 27.24 -38.66
C ALA A 330 -25.44 25.75 -38.90
N GLN A 331 -26.08 25.21 -39.93
CA GLN A 331 -25.71 24.00 -40.67
C GLN A 331 -25.86 24.36 -42.16
N PRO A 332 -25.34 23.57 -43.12
CA PRO A 332 -24.30 22.54 -43.05
C PRO A 332 -23.19 22.78 -44.10
N MET A 333 -22.04 22.12 -43.96
CA MET A 333 -21.17 21.82 -45.11
C MET A 333 -21.19 20.31 -45.32
N ASP A 334 -21.79 19.98 -46.45
CA ASP A 334 -21.98 18.68 -47.05
C ASP A 334 -20.69 18.30 -47.80
N LEU A 335 -20.06 17.17 -47.48
CA LEU A 335 -19.16 16.47 -48.40
C LEU A 335 -19.31 14.95 -48.20
N ASN A 336 -20.07 14.41 -49.14
CA ASN A 336 -20.29 13.05 -49.59
C ASN A 336 -19.45 11.88 -49.03
N PRO A 337 -20.11 10.72 -48.80
CA PRO A 337 -19.49 9.42 -48.59
C PRO A 337 -19.25 8.67 -49.92
N VAL A 338 -18.13 7.95 -50.00
CA VAL A 338 -17.84 6.98 -51.08
C VAL A 338 -18.16 5.55 -50.55
N PRO A 339 -18.97 4.75 -51.26
CA PRO A 339 -19.28 3.37 -50.88
C PRO A 339 -18.26 2.34 -51.42
N PRO A 340 -18.29 1.08 -50.93
CA PRO A 340 -17.14 0.19 -50.85
C PRO A 340 -17.00 -0.78 -52.03
N THR A 341 -15.76 -1.15 -52.33
CA THR A 341 -15.41 -2.24 -53.25
C THR A 341 -15.55 -3.58 -52.54
N SER A 342 -16.37 -4.45 -53.15
CA SER A 342 -16.58 -5.86 -52.83
C SER A 342 -15.32 -6.69 -53.05
N SER A 343 -15.04 -7.60 -52.13
CA SER A 343 -14.29 -8.83 -52.43
C SER A 343 -14.94 -10.00 -51.71
N ASP A 344 -15.53 -10.86 -52.53
CA ASP A 344 -16.05 -12.18 -52.21
C ASP A 344 -14.99 -13.09 -51.57
N VAL A 345 -15.31 -13.73 -50.45
CA VAL A 345 -14.71 -15.01 -50.06
C VAL A 345 -15.78 -15.89 -49.42
N ALA A 346 -15.78 -17.13 -49.87
CA ALA A 346 -16.86 -18.10 -49.82
C ALA A 346 -17.20 -18.68 -48.43
N ASN A 347 -18.48 -19.03 -48.31
CA ASN A 347 -19.06 -20.00 -47.39
C ASN A 347 -18.41 -21.40 -47.56
N PRO A 348 -18.31 -22.18 -46.48
CA PRO A 348 -19.03 -23.45 -46.44
C PRO A 348 -19.70 -23.67 -45.07
N THR A 349 -21.00 -23.94 -45.04
CA THR A 349 -21.63 -25.27 -45.07
C THR A 349 -21.99 -25.75 -43.66
N ALA A 350 -23.27 -26.05 -43.54
CA ALA A 350 -24.00 -26.46 -42.35
C ALA A 350 -23.45 -27.75 -41.71
N GLY A 351 -23.62 -27.86 -40.39
CA GLY A 351 -23.36 -29.07 -39.63
C GLY A 351 -23.72 -28.92 -38.16
N ASP A 352 -24.88 -29.48 -37.82
CA ASP A 352 -25.32 -30.03 -36.53
C ASP A 352 -25.67 -29.13 -35.32
N GLU A 353 -26.95 -29.29 -35.00
CA GLU A 353 -27.68 -28.88 -33.82
C GLU A 353 -27.19 -29.65 -32.58
N CYS A 354 -26.73 -28.91 -31.57
CA CYS A 354 -26.65 -29.40 -30.20
C CYS A 354 -27.35 -28.40 -29.29
N ASN A 355 -28.65 -28.64 -29.09
CA ASN A 355 -29.50 -27.97 -28.12
C ASN A 355 -29.05 -28.34 -26.70
N CYS A 356 -28.41 -27.41 -26.00
CA CYS A 356 -28.31 -27.45 -24.55
C CYS A 356 -28.79 -26.11 -23.98
N ASP A 357 -29.93 -26.17 -23.29
CA ASP A 357 -30.55 -25.13 -22.46
C ASP A 357 -29.60 -24.72 -21.30
N GLY A 358 -28.51 -24.06 -21.64
CA GLY A 358 -27.71 -23.26 -20.75
C GLY A 358 -28.31 -21.87 -20.73
N LYS A 359 -28.72 -21.39 -19.55
CA LYS A 359 -29.06 -19.97 -19.37
C LYS A 359 -27.89 -19.13 -19.87
N ASN A 360 -28.04 -18.54 -21.05
CA ASN A 360 -27.16 -17.52 -21.60
C ASN A 360 -27.25 -16.31 -20.67
N ASP A 361 -26.47 -16.34 -19.60
CA ASP A 361 -25.84 -15.14 -19.08
C ASP A 361 -24.89 -14.71 -20.20
N ASP A 362 -25.46 -14.07 -21.24
CA ASP A 362 -24.75 -13.41 -22.33
C ASP A 362 -23.91 -12.33 -21.68
N GLY A 363 -22.79 -12.80 -21.13
CA GLY A 363 -21.81 -12.05 -20.40
C GLY A 363 -21.31 -11.01 -21.35
N ASN A 364 -21.88 -9.81 -21.21
CA ASN A 364 -21.49 -8.59 -21.88
C ASN A 364 -20.00 -8.34 -21.58
N SER A 365 -19.13 -9.02 -22.32
CA SER A 365 -17.69 -8.89 -22.27
C SER A 365 -17.38 -7.53 -22.84
N LYS A 366 -17.49 -6.53 -21.97
CA LYS A 366 -17.24 -5.15 -22.31
C LYS A 366 -15.81 -5.07 -22.86
N THR A 367 -15.70 -4.78 -24.15
CA THR A 367 -14.42 -4.48 -24.79
C THR A 367 -13.99 -3.09 -24.37
N TYR A 368 -12.73 -2.96 -23.98
CA TYR A 368 -12.09 -1.69 -23.64
C TYR A 368 -11.10 -1.35 -24.74
N THR A 369 -11.00 -0.07 -25.08
CA THR A 369 -10.02 0.41 -26.05
C THR A 369 -9.18 1.49 -25.39
N ILE A 370 -7.86 1.34 -25.46
CA ILE A 370 -6.88 2.36 -25.10
C ILE A 370 -6.06 2.74 -26.33
N PHE A 371 -5.41 3.89 -26.31
CA PHE A 371 -4.51 4.30 -27.39
C PHE A 371 -3.07 4.23 -26.89
N LEU A 372 -2.27 3.37 -27.51
CA LEU A 372 -0.83 3.27 -27.26
C LEU A 372 -0.09 4.41 -28.00
N ALA A 373 1.25 4.42 -27.93
CA ALA A 373 2.06 5.34 -28.71
C ALA A 373 1.65 5.32 -30.19
N GLN A 374 1.81 6.48 -30.85
CA GLN A 374 1.44 6.67 -32.26
C GLN A 374 -0.06 6.49 -32.53
N ARG A 375 -0.90 6.63 -31.50
CA ARG A 375 -2.36 6.51 -31.57
C ARG A 375 -2.83 5.13 -32.07
N ARG A 376 -2.06 4.07 -31.85
CA ARG A 376 -2.49 2.72 -32.18
C ARG A 376 -3.58 2.28 -31.17
N PRO A 377 -4.83 2.04 -31.61
CA PRO A 377 -5.86 1.55 -30.70
C PRO A 377 -5.56 0.10 -30.32
N LEU A 378 -5.60 -0.19 -29.02
CA LEU A 378 -5.55 -1.54 -28.46
C LEU A 378 -6.91 -1.85 -27.85
N SER A 379 -7.66 -2.73 -28.51
CA SER A 379 -8.92 -3.26 -27.99
C SER A 379 -8.67 -4.58 -27.26
N PHE A 380 -9.21 -4.70 -26.06
CA PHE A 380 -9.04 -5.89 -25.22
C PHE A 380 -10.26 -6.14 -24.34
N ASN A 381 -10.47 -7.41 -23.99
CA ASN A 381 -11.41 -7.79 -22.95
C ASN A 381 -10.70 -7.88 -21.61
N TYR A 382 -11.45 -7.77 -20.52
CA TYR A 382 -10.88 -7.80 -19.18
C TYR A 382 -10.23 -9.16 -18.83
N SER A 383 -10.70 -10.23 -19.47
CA SER A 383 -10.13 -11.58 -19.42
C SER A 383 -8.74 -11.67 -20.01
N ASP A 384 -8.40 -10.77 -20.93
CA ASP A 384 -7.13 -10.81 -21.67
C ASP A 384 -6.00 -10.12 -20.89
N ILE A 385 -6.34 -9.46 -19.78
CA ILE A 385 -5.39 -8.78 -18.92
C ILE A 385 -4.67 -9.83 -18.05
N PRO A 386 -3.35 -10.01 -18.21
CA PRO A 386 -2.61 -11.03 -17.48
C PRO A 386 -2.62 -10.76 -15.98
N ASP A 387 -2.61 -11.83 -15.19
CA ASP A 387 -2.40 -11.71 -13.75
C ASP A 387 -0.94 -11.31 -13.48
N LEU A 388 -0.79 -10.24 -12.70
CA LEU A 388 0.50 -9.70 -12.26
C LEU A 388 1.10 -10.62 -11.19
N THR A 389 1.56 -11.80 -11.60
CA THR A 389 2.15 -12.81 -10.73
C THR A 389 3.60 -12.51 -10.37
N GLN A 390 4.30 -11.75 -11.21
CA GLN A 390 5.70 -11.39 -10.98
C GLN A 390 5.81 -10.17 -10.07
N GLN A 391 6.55 -10.32 -8.97
CA GLN A 391 6.95 -9.21 -8.12
C GLN A 391 7.96 -8.34 -8.89
N LEU A 392 7.44 -7.32 -9.60
CA LEU A 392 8.27 -6.33 -10.27
C LEU A 392 8.93 -5.42 -9.23
N SER A 393 10.25 -5.26 -9.35
CA SER A 393 11.03 -4.35 -8.51
C SER A 393 12.10 -3.67 -9.35
N PHE A 394 12.11 -2.34 -9.32
CA PHE A 394 13.10 -1.49 -10.00
C PHE A 394 14.06 -0.82 -9.04
N ALA A 395 14.07 -1.27 -7.77
CA ALA A 395 14.84 -0.63 -6.71
C ALA A 395 16.35 -0.53 -7.01
N ASN A 396 16.87 -1.45 -7.84
CA ASN A 396 18.29 -1.53 -8.20
C ASN A 396 18.57 -1.19 -9.66
N ASP A 397 17.55 -0.97 -10.49
CA ASP A 397 17.71 -0.79 -11.95
C ASP A 397 16.66 0.20 -12.48
N ILE A 398 16.91 1.48 -12.23
CA ILE A 398 16.11 2.60 -12.77
C ILE A 398 16.21 2.68 -14.31
N PRO A 399 17.38 2.46 -14.95
CA PRO A 399 17.45 2.41 -16.41
C PRO A 399 16.52 1.34 -17.03
N ARG A 400 16.35 0.19 -16.37
CA ARG A 400 15.34 -0.79 -16.79
C ARG A 400 13.92 -0.28 -16.68
N LEU A 401 13.59 0.47 -15.63
CA LEU A 401 12.28 1.09 -15.49
C LEU A 401 12.01 2.04 -16.67
N ASP A 402 12.96 2.90 -17.05
CA ASP A 402 12.81 3.80 -18.21
C ASP A 402 12.52 3.05 -19.51
N ARG A 403 13.25 1.96 -19.77
CA ARG A 403 13.10 1.13 -20.97
C ARG A 403 11.71 0.49 -21.13
N ILE A 404 10.95 0.34 -20.06
CA ILE A 404 9.59 -0.26 -20.09
C ILE A 404 8.48 0.69 -19.62
N TRP A 405 8.82 1.93 -19.29
CA TRP A 405 7.86 2.88 -18.75
C TRP A 405 6.92 3.41 -19.83
N ASP A 406 7.48 3.84 -20.96
CA ASP A 406 6.80 4.61 -21.99
C ASP A 406 7.29 4.20 -23.38
N ASP A 407 6.36 3.82 -24.24
CA ASP A 407 6.61 3.30 -25.60
C ASP A 407 6.91 4.40 -26.63
N GLU A 408 6.78 5.67 -26.25
CA GLU A 408 7.21 6.82 -27.04
C GLU A 408 8.72 7.11 -26.89
N GLY A 409 9.39 6.50 -25.92
CA GLY A 409 10.81 6.75 -25.65
C GLY A 409 11.76 6.03 -26.60
N ALA A 410 12.88 6.69 -26.95
CA ALA A 410 13.95 6.08 -27.76
C ALA A 410 14.57 4.83 -27.11
N ASN A 411 14.52 4.73 -25.78
CA ASN A 411 15.04 3.59 -25.02
C ASN A 411 14.01 2.44 -24.86
N TRP A 412 12.82 2.55 -25.46
CA TRP A 412 11.76 1.56 -25.29
C TRP A 412 12.20 0.16 -25.72
N ASN A 413 11.99 -0.84 -24.85
CA ASN A 413 12.27 -2.24 -25.12
C ASN A 413 10.99 -3.08 -25.05
N ALA A 414 10.39 -3.31 -26.22
CA ALA A 414 9.15 -4.07 -26.36
C ALA A 414 9.28 -5.52 -25.88
N GLU A 415 10.42 -6.19 -26.09
CA GLU A 415 10.62 -7.59 -25.72
C GLU A 415 10.71 -7.79 -24.20
N GLU A 416 11.38 -6.86 -23.51
CA GLU A 416 11.42 -6.86 -22.06
C GLU A 416 10.05 -6.54 -21.46
N CYS A 417 9.32 -5.59 -22.05
CA CYS A 417 7.97 -5.28 -21.63
C CYS A 417 7.00 -6.45 -21.89
N ARG A 418 7.10 -7.16 -23.02
CA ARG A 418 6.23 -8.31 -23.36
C ARG A 418 6.29 -9.42 -22.30
N LYS A 419 7.46 -9.63 -21.68
CA LYS A 419 7.65 -10.59 -20.58
C LYS A 419 6.90 -10.19 -19.29
N ILE A 420 6.67 -8.90 -19.11
CA ILE A 420 6.04 -8.32 -17.92
C ILE A 420 4.53 -8.19 -18.11
N SER A 421 4.11 -7.63 -19.25
CA SER A 421 2.72 -7.41 -19.59
C SER A 421 2.54 -7.41 -21.10
N SER A 422 1.82 -8.40 -21.59
CA SER A 422 1.30 -8.42 -22.95
C SER A 422 -0.20 -8.66 -22.93
N ILE A 423 -0.92 -7.94 -23.77
CA ILE A 423 -2.35 -8.12 -24.00
C ILE A 423 -2.48 -8.49 -25.47
N ASN A 424 -3.04 -9.67 -25.77
CA ASN A 424 -3.13 -10.20 -27.13
C ASN A 424 -1.78 -10.22 -27.87
N GLY A 425 -0.69 -10.55 -27.17
CA GLY A 425 0.68 -10.60 -27.71
C GLY A 425 1.36 -9.23 -27.93
N ILE A 426 0.62 -8.14 -27.72
CA ILE A 426 1.13 -6.76 -27.85
C ILE A 426 1.71 -6.34 -26.50
N ALA A 427 2.95 -5.86 -26.50
CA ALA A 427 3.61 -5.33 -25.29
C ALA A 427 2.95 -4.01 -24.88
N VAL A 428 2.70 -3.84 -23.57
CA VAL A 428 2.00 -2.66 -23.05
C VAL A 428 2.83 -1.97 -21.98
N ALA A 429 3.27 -0.75 -22.28
CA ALA A 429 4.10 0.08 -21.39
C ALA A 429 3.45 0.32 -20.02
N LEU A 430 4.28 0.46 -18.98
CA LEU A 430 3.80 0.65 -17.61
C LEU A 430 2.93 1.92 -17.45
N ARG A 431 3.16 2.95 -18.26
CA ARG A 431 2.37 4.19 -18.29
C ARG A 431 0.86 3.93 -18.42
N TYR A 432 0.45 2.99 -19.28
CA TYR A 432 -0.96 2.69 -19.55
C TYR A 432 -1.62 1.81 -18.50
N TRP A 433 -0.87 1.27 -17.53
CA TRP A 433 -1.43 0.33 -16.54
C TRP A 433 -2.50 0.98 -15.68
N ARG A 434 -2.40 2.28 -15.40
CA ARG A 434 -3.49 2.99 -14.70
C ARG A 434 -4.78 2.86 -15.50
N GLU A 435 -4.78 3.11 -16.80
CA GLU A 435 -6.00 3.05 -17.62
C GLU A 435 -6.57 1.63 -17.69
N ILE A 436 -5.70 0.63 -17.90
CA ILE A 436 -6.06 -0.78 -18.02
C ILE A 436 -6.63 -1.34 -16.71
N TYR A 437 -5.98 -1.04 -15.59
CA TYR A 437 -6.31 -1.63 -14.29
C TYR A 437 -7.17 -0.71 -13.39
N SER A 438 -7.44 0.55 -13.77
CA SER A 438 -8.19 1.51 -12.92
C SER A 438 -9.65 1.15 -12.64
N ASN A 439 -10.18 0.07 -13.23
CA ASN A 439 -11.53 -0.37 -12.95
C ASN A 439 -11.70 -0.60 -11.43
N LYS A 440 -12.74 0.01 -10.85
CA LYS A 440 -12.96 0.10 -9.38
C LYS A 440 -13.03 -1.26 -8.67
N LYS A 441 -13.28 -2.33 -9.43
CA LYS A 441 -13.42 -3.69 -8.91
C LYS A 441 -12.14 -4.53 -9.01
N ASP A 442 -11.05 -4.02 -9.60
CA ASP A 442 -9.82 -4.81 -9.70
C ASP A 442 -9.06 -4.89 -8.37
N LYS A 443 -8.97 -6.09 -7.83
CA LYS A 443 -8.11 -6.37 -6.66
C LYS A 443 -6.63 -6.30 -7.02
N ARG A 444 -6.26 -6.59 -8.27
CA ARG A 444 -4.88 -6.55 -8.80
C ARG A 444 -4.34 -5.12 -8.75
N TRP A 445 -5.13 -4.15 -9.21
CA TRP A 445 -4.77 -2.73 -9.15
C TRP A 445 -4.50 -2.27 -7.73
N LYS A 446 -5.33 -2.66 -6.76
CA LYS A 446 -5.15 -2.26 -5.36
C LYS A 446 -3.79 -2.67 -4.80
N GLY A 447 -3.27 -3.83 -5.20
CA GLY A 447 -1.96 -4.32 -4.78
C GLY A 447 -0.79 -3.54 -5.39
N ILE A 448 -0.89 -3.19 -6.68
CA ILE A 448 0.22 -2.56 -7.41
C ILE A 448 0.18 -1.04 -7.45
N LYS A 449 -0.98 -0.41 -7.22
CA LYS A 449 -1.18 1.04 -7.34
C LYS A 449 -0.12 1.86 -6.62
N ALA A 450 0.26 1.45 -5.41
CA ALA A 450 1.30 2.14 -4.64
C ALA A 450 2.67 2.08 -5.33
N SER A 451 3.10 0.89 -5.75
CA SER A 451 4.36 0.69 -6.47
C SER A 451 4.35 1.39 -7.83
N TRP A 452 3.25 1.28 -8.59
CA TRP A 452 3.09 1.99 -9.86
C TRP A 452 3.22 3.50 -9.70
N THR A 453 2.62 4.06 -8.65
CA THR A 453 2.73 5.50 -8.35
C THR A 453 4.18 5.89 -8.05
N GLU A 454 4.94 5.07 -7.32
CA GLU A 454 6.37 5.31 -7.10
C GLU A 454 7.18 5.20 -8.40
N TRP A 455 6.91 4.19 -9.21
CA TRP A 455 7.56 4.00 -10.51
C TRP A 455 7.33 5.19 -11.44
N LYS A 456 6.08 5.67 -11.51
CA LYS A 456 5.70 6.85 -12.29
C LYS A 456 6.62 8.03 -12.01
N TYR A 457 6.68 8.46 -10.75
CA TYR A 457 7.45 9.64 -10.38
C TYR A 457 8.95 9.47 -10.59
N VAL A 458 9.48 8.27 -10.37
CA VAL A 458 10.89 8.00 -10.62
C VAL A 458 11.19 8.04 -12.11
N ALA A 459 10.36 7.39 -12.94
CA ALA A 459 10.54 7.35 -14.38
C ALA A 459 10.41 8.74 -15.02
N GLU A 460 9.39 9.52 -14.66
CA GLU A 460 9.20 10.88 -15.15
C GLU A 460 10.37 11.80 -14.77
N ARG A 461 10.83 11.74 -13.51
CA ARG A 461 12.01 12.53 -13.10
C ARG A 461 13.26 12.10 -13.83
N TYR A 462 13.46 10.79 -13.99
CA TYR A 462 14.60 10.24 -14.71
C TYR A 462 14.63 10.69 -16.17
N ARG A 463 13.48 10.67 -16.86
CA ARG A 463 13.34 11.12 -18.25
C ARG A 463 13.45 12.63 -18.44
N SER A 464 13.04 13.40 -17.43
CA SER A 464 13.15 14.87 -17.44
C SER A 464 14.59 15.37 -17.27
N SER A 465 15.55 14.47 -17.06
CA SER A 465 16.96 14.80 -16.83
C SER A 465 17.88 13.80 -17.55
N THR A 466 19.17 14.10 -17.61
CA THR A 466 20.14 13.08 -18.05
C THR A 466 20.40 12.09 -16.91
N PRO A 467 20.80 10.84 -17.20
CA PRO A 467 21.14 9.87 -16.17
C PRO A 467 22.13 10.40 -15.11
N ASP A 468 23.14 11.15 -15.56
CA ASP A 468 24.15 11.72 -14.66
C ASP A 468 23.59 12.85 -13.81
N ALA A 469 22.77 13.74 -14.39
CA ALA A 469 22.10 14.81 -13.65
C ALA A 469 21.11 14.25 -12.61
N PHE A 470 20.36 13.21 -12.98
CA PHE A 470 19.49 12.49 -12.05
C PHE A 470 20.30 11.95 -10.87
N TRP A 471 21.38 11.21 -11.14
CA TRP A 471 22.17 10.65 -10.06
C TRP A 471 22.91 11.70 -9.25
N ALA A 472 23.31 12.84 -9.81
CA ALA A 472 23.87 13.95 -9.07
C ALA A 472 22.85 14.56 -8.08
N GLU A 473 21.59 14.69 -8.51
CA GLU A 473 20.49 15.16 -7.64
C GLU A 473 20.18 14.16 -6.51
N PHE A 474 20.20 12.86 -6.80
CA PHE A 474 19.87 11.79 -5.85
C PHE A 474 21.10 11.13 -5.21
N GLN A 475 22.11 11.94 -4.88
CA GLN A 475 23.25 11.53 -4.07
C GLN A 475 23.17 12.09 -2.64
N THR A 476 23.71 11.33 -1.70
CA THR A 476 23.95 11.78 -0.32
C THR A 476 25.21 12.63 -0.28
N ASP A 477 25.42 13.43 0.77
CA ASP A 477 26.65 14.22 1.03
C ASP A 477 27.96 13.43 0.92
N LYS A 478 27.88 12.09 0.97
CA LYS A 478 29.01 11.16 0.81
C LYS A 478 29.18 10.65 -0.62
N TRP A 479 28.57 11.29 -1.62
CA TRP A 479 28.57 10.87 -3.03
C TRP A 479 27.98 9.46 -3.25
N GLN A 480 27.16 8.99 -2.31
CA GLN A 480 26.48 7.69 -2.41
C GLN A 480 25.07 7.90 -2.97
N ARG A 481 24.73 7.14 -4.02
CA ARG A 481 23.38 7.10 -4.58
C ARG A 481 22.36 6.77 -3.50
N LEU A 482 21.28 7.52 -3.45
CA LEU A 482 20.18 7.26 -2.53
C LEU A 482 19.54 5.90 -2.83
N THR A 483 19.13 5.20 -1.78
CA THR A 483 18.29 4.00 -1.93
C THR A 483 16.97 4.36 -2.61
N TRP A 484 16.29 3.38 -3.24
CA TRP A 484 14.95 3.58 -3.84
C TRP A 484 13.98 4.36 -2.94
N LYS A 485 13.93 3.97 -1.66
CA LYS A 485 13.08 4.66 -0.66
C LYS A 485 13.52 6.10 -0.41
N GLY A 486 14.82 6.36 -0.43
CA GLY A 486 15.39 7.71 -0.35
C GLY A 486 14.99 8.57 -1.54
N ILE A 487 15.09 8.02 -2.76
CA ILE A 487 14.66 8.69 -4.00
C ILE A 487 13.16 9.01 -3.92
N CYS A 488 12.31 8.04 -3.59
CA CYS A 488 10.87 8.23 -3.46
C CYS A 488 10.51 9.27 -2.38
N SER A 489 11.22 9.28 -1.23
CA SER A 489 11.02 10.28 -0.18
C SER A 489 11.36 11.68 -0.69
N ARG A 490 12.50 11.82 -1.35
CA ARG A 490 12.95 13.10 -1.90
C ARG A 490 12.00 13.63 -2.98
N LEU A 491 11.51 12.77 -3.86
CA LEU A 491 10.49 13.14 -4.86
C LEU A 491 9.17 13.59 -4.24
N ARG A 492 8.75 13.00 -3.12
CA ARG A 492 7.56 13.47 -2.38
C ARG A 492 7.79 14.86 -1.76
N GLU A 493 8.98 15.12 -1.23
CA GLU A 493 9.34 16.44 -0.71
C GLU A 493 9.32 17.50 -1.82
N LEU A 494 9.93 17.21 -2.97
CA LEU A 494 9.93 18.12 -4.12
C LEU A 494 8.51 18.43 -4.62
N ARG A 495 7.64 17.42 -4.69
CA ARG A 495 6.22 17.65 -5.03
C ARG A 495 5.49 18.47 -4.00
N ALA A 496 5.70 18.22 -2.71
CA ALA A 496 5.07 19.00 -1.66
C ALA A 496 5.48 20.49 -1.72
N ILE A 497 6.75 20.78 -2.04
CA ILE A 497 7.25 22.14 -2.27
C ILE A 497 6.56 22.75 -3.49
N HIS A 498 6.52 22.04 -4.61
CA HIS A 498 5.90 22.55 -5.84
C HIS A 498 4.39 22.80 -5.67
N GLU A 499 3.66 21.89 -5.02
CA GLU A 499 2.25 22.07 -4.69
C GLU A 499 2.03 23.29 -3.80
N GLU A 500 2.91 23.53 -2.83
CA GLU A 500 2.87 24.71 -1.96
C GLU A 500 3.11 26.01 -2.74
N GLU A 501 4.05 26.02 -3.69
CA GLU A 501 4.25 27.14 -4.60
C GLU A 501 3.01 27.42 -5.46
N LEU A 502 2.37 26.38 -6.01
CA LEU A 502 1.14 26.51 -6.80
C LEU A 502 -0.03 27.02 -5.95
N VAL A 503 -0.17 26.55 -4.71
CA VAL A 503 -1.15 27.07 -3.76
C VAL A 503 -0.88 28.54 -3.44
N GLY A 504 0.39 28.92 -3.26
CA GLY A 504 0.79 30.31 -3.06
C GLY A 504 0.43 31.20 -4.24
N LYS A 505 0.73 30.76 -5.47
CA LYS A 505 0.34 31.44 -6.71
C LYS A 505 -1.18 31.57 -6.83
N ALA A 506 -1.93 30.49 -6.56
CA ALA A 506 -3.39 30.52 -6.58
C ALA A 506 -3.97 31.51 -5.56
N ARG A 507 -3.42 31.57 -4.34
CA ARG A 507 -3.86 32.54 -3.33
C ARG A 507 -3.53 33.98 -3.74
N ALA A 508 -2.33 34.22 -4.26
CA ALA A 508 -1.90 35.54 -4.70
C ALA A 508 -2.74 36.06 -5.87
N GLU A 509 -3.09 35.20 -6.81
CA GLU A 509 -3.83 35.60 -8.01
C GLU A 509 -5.33 35.78 -7.77
N TYR A 510 -5.97 34.87 -7.04
CA TYR A 510 -7.42 34.90 -6.87
C TYR A 510 -7.88 35.74 -5.67
N GLY A 511 -6.99 36.06 -4.73
CA GLY A 511 -7.29 36.92 -3.57
C GLY A 511 -8.59 36.52 -2.87
N ASP A 512 -9.55 37.44 -2.83
CA ASP A 512 -10.85 37.25 -2.19
C ASP A 512 -11.72 36.17 -2.89
N HIS A 513 -11.52 35.95 -4.19
CA HIS A 513 -12.21 34.90 -4.95
C HIS A 513 -11.61 33.51 -4.74
N PHE A 514 -10.54 33.36 -3.95
CA PHE A 514 -9.93 32.06 -3.70
C PHE A 514 -10.92 31.06 -3.09
N VAL A 515 -11.71 31.49 -2.11
CA VAL A 515 -12.73 30.67 -1.43
C VAL A 515 -13.78 30.16 -2.42
N GLU A 516 -14.22 31.02 -3.35
CA GLU A 516 -15.21 30.69 -4.37
C GLU A 516 -14.66 29.65 -5.36
N LYS A 517 -13.48 29.92 -5.96
CA LYS A 517 -12.90 29.09 -7.03
C LYS A 517 -12.33 27.75 -6.54
N PHE A 518 -11.86 27.71 -5.29
CA PHE A 518 -11.26 26.55 -4.64
C PHE A 518 -12.15 25.96 -3.55
N SER A 519 -13.45 25.90 -3.80
CA SER A 519 -14.41 25.15 -2.99
C SER A 519 -14.89 23.88 -3.69
N ASN A 520 -15.18 22.84 -2.92
CA ASN A 520 -15.84 21.62 -3.40
C ASN A 520 -17.05 21.35 -2.51
N ARG A 521 -18.25 21.38 -3.08
CA ARG A 521 -19.54 21.24 -2.36
C ARG A 521 -19.68 22.24 -1.21
N GLY A 522 -19.33 23.51 -1.46
CA GLY A 522 -19.43 24.60 -0.49
C GLY A 522 -18.34 24.62 0.60
N LYS A 523 -17.40 23.65 0.60
CA LYS A 523 -16.27 23.62 1.53
C LYS A 523 -14.99 24.03 0.83
N VAL A 524 -14.22 24.94 1.42
CA VAL A 524 -12.90 25.32 0.90
C VAL A 524 -11.99 24.11 0.91
N MET A 525 -11.29 23.89 -0.21
CA MET A 525 -10.32 22.82 -0.34
C MET A 525 -9.13 23.09 0.60
N VAL A 526 -8.80 22.12 1.45
CA VAL A 526 -7.68 22.21 2.40
C VAL A 526 -6.43 21.50 1.88
N ASP A 527 -6.63 20.46 1.07
CA ASP A 527 -5.53 19.66 0.54
C ASP A 527 -4.74 20.41 -0.54
N LYS A 528 -3.42 20.57 -0.32
CA LYS A 528 -2.52 21.30 -1.22
C LYS A 528 -2.54 20.71 -2.63
N SER A 529 -2.49 19.38 -2.75
CA SER A 529 -2.53 18.69 -4.04
C SER A 529 -3.83 18.96 -4.82
N ALA A 530 -4.96 19.02 -4.12
CA ALA A 530 -6.25 19.26 -4.74
C ALA A 530 -6.39 20.71 -5.22
N ILE A 531 -5.89 21.68 -4.41
CA ILE A 531 -5.85 23.10 -4.79
C ILE A 531 -4.93 23.30 -5.99
N ALA A 532 -3.70 22.75 -5.95
CA ALA A 532 -2.74 22.84 -7.05
C ALA A 532 -3.32 22.31 -8.36
N ARG A 533 -3.96 21.13 -8.33
CA ARG A 533 -4.63 20.56 -9.51
C ARG A 533 -5.76 21.44 -10.03
N ARG A 534 -6.60 21.99 -9.15
CA ARG A 534 -7.67 22.91 -9.53
C ARG A 534 -7.11 24.19 -10.17
N TYR A 535 -5.99 24.70 -9.67
CA TYR A 535 -5.33 25.90 -10.19
C TYR A 535 -4.81 25.66 -11.61
N LEU A 536 -4.12 24.54 -11.86
CA LEU A 536 -3.63 24.17 -13.19
C LEU A 536 -4.78 24.01 -14.20
N LEU A 537 -5.90 23.39 -13.78
CA LEU A 537 -7.10 23.28 -14.61
C LEU A 537 -7.68 24.65 -14.98
N LEU A 538 -7.77 25.58 -14.03
CA LEU A 538 -8.27 26.94 -14.31
C LEU A 538 -7.35 27.71 -15.27
N LYS A 539 -6.07 27.36 -15.31
CA LYS A 539 -5.09 27.94 -16.22
C LYS A 539 -5.03 27.28 -17.59
N ASN A 540 -5.83 26.23 -17.83
CA ASN A 540 -5.74 25.38 -19.01
C ASN A 540 -4.31 24.85 -19.25
N ILE A 541 -3.51 24.72 -18.18
CA ILE A 541 -2.20 24.09 -18.27
C ILE A 541 -2.50 22.59 -18.26
N PRO A 542 -2.09 21.83 -19.31
CA PRO A 542 -2.30 20.39 -19.32
C PRO A 542 -1.63 19.82 -18.08
N MET A 543 -2.46 19.30 -17.18
CA MET A 543 -1.95 18.49 -16.11
C MET A 543 -1.51 17.18 -16.75
N ASP A 544 -0.22 16.89 -16.72
CA ASP A 544 0.20 15.52 -16.89
C ASP A 544 -0.37 14.78 -15.69
N VAL A 545 -1.50 14.10 -15.89
CA VAL A 545 -2.43 13.76 -14.81
C VAL A 545 -1.75 12.82 -13.83
N ASP A 546 -1.35 13.36 -12.68
CA ASP A 546 -0.87 12.66 -11.49
C ASP A 546 -1.65 11.38 -11.17
#